data_AF-A0A9D7QJI0-F1
#
_entry.id   AF-A0A9D7QJI0-F1
#
_cell.length_a   1.000
_cell.length_b   1.000
_cell.length_c   1.000
_cell.angle_alpha   90.00
_cell.angle_beta   90.00
_cell.angle_gamma   90.00
#
_symmetry.space_group_name_H-M   'P 1'
#
loop_
_entity.id
_entity.type
_entity.pdbx_description
1 polymer ?
#
loop_
_entity_poly.entity_id
_entity_poly.type
_entity_poly.pdbx_seq_one_letter_code
_entity_poly.pdbx_strand_id
1 'polypeptide(L)'
;MFEIASVFRVSVGVLVAMLVALFVVYWFVRDITQKRHTVLRNFPVIGHLRFFFENLGEYFRQYLFLNDREEMPFNRATRAWVYRLAKNEGGILGFGSTYELSQSGALVFVNAAFPVLDGEFQPTPPVIIGEGWCD
;
A
#
# COMPACT_ATOMS: atom_id res chain seq x y z
N MET A 1 49.40 29.70 0.22
CA MET A 1 48.46 29.05 -0.73
C MET A 1 47.71 27.88 -0.09
N PHE A 2 48.38 26.99 0.65
CA PHE A 2 47.73 25.83 1.30
C PHE A 2 46.71 26.18 2.40
N GLU A 3 46.92 27.25 3.18
CA GLU A 3 45.99 27.65 4.25
C GLU A 3 44.65 28.22 3.75
N ILE A 4 44.68 29.01 2.67
CA ILE A 4 43.46 29.57 2.10
C ILE A 4 42.59 28.45 1.49
N ALA A 5 43.24 27.46 0.88
CA ALA A 5 42.55 26.30 0.32
C ALA A 5 41.95 25.39 1.40
N SER A 6 42.59 25.22 2.56
CA SER A 6 42.03 24.43 3.67
C SER A 6 40.83 25.14 4.32
N VAL A 7 40.94 26.45 4.57
CA VAL A 7 39.83 27.26 5.09
C VAL A 7 38.63 27.20 4.14
N PHE A 8 38.85 27.33 2.82
CA PHE A 8 37.78 27.23 1.85
C PHE A 8 37.07 25.87 1.86
N ARG A 9 37.82 24.76 1.93
CA ARG A 9 37.26 23.40 1.99
C ARG A 9 36.41 23.19 3.25
N VAL A 10 36.90 23.64 4.41
CA VAL A 10 36.16 23.53 5.68
C VAL A 10 34.90 24.38 5.63
N SER A 11 34.98 25.63 5.18
CA SER A 11 33.82 26.52 5.06
C SER A 11 32.76 25.96 4.12
N VAL A 12 33.15 25.42 2.97
CA VAL A 12 32.21 24.75 2.05
C VAL A 12 31.59 23.52 2.70
N GLY A 13 32.38 22.69 3.40
CA GLY A 13 31.88 21.53 4.12
C GLY A 13 30.86 21.90 5.20
N VAL A 14 31.12 22.95 5.98
CA VAL A 14 30.19 23.47 7.00
C VAL A 14 28.90 23.99 6.36
N LEU A 15 29.01 24.72 5.25
CA LEU A 15 27.84 25.25 4.54
C LEU A 15 26.95 24.12 4.01
N VAL A 16 27.55 23.08 3.41
CA VAL A 16 26.83 21.88 2.98
C VAL A 16 26.17 21.17 4.16
N ALA A 17 26.87 20.99 5.28
CA ALA A 17 26.30 20.36 6.47
C ALA A 17 25.11 21.17 7.04
N MET A 18 25.19 22.50 7.06
CA MET A 18 24.08 23.35 7.48
C MET A 18 22.88 23.25 6.53
N LEU A 19 23.11 23.20 5.21
CA LEU A 19 22.03 23.01 4.24
C LEU A 19 21.34 21.66 4.43
N VAL A 20 22.10 20.59 4.67
CA VAL A 20 21.54 19.27 4.97
C VAL A 20 20.73 19.31 6.27
N ALA A 21 21.25 19.93 7.33
CA ALA A 21 20.54 20.06 8.59
C ALA A 21 19.22 20.83 8.43
N LEU A 22 19.23 21.95 7.70
CA LEU A 22 18.04 22.73 7.40
C LEU A 22 17.01 21.92 6.61
N PHE A 23 17.47 21.13 5.62
CA PHE A 23 16.59 20.26 4.85
C PHE A 23 15.92 19.20 5.73
N VAL A 24 16.67 18.54 6.62
CA VAL A 24 16.14 17.54 7.56
C VAL A 24 15.13 18.17 8.52
N VAL A 25 15.43 19.36 9.06
CA VAL A 25 14.50 20.09 9.94
C VAL A 25 13.21 20.44 9.20
N TYR A 26 13.31 20.96 7.98
CA TYR A 26 12.15 21.26 7.15
C TYR A 26 11.27 20.01 6.92
N TRP A 27 11.89 18.88 6.57
CA TRP A 27 11.20 17.60 6.40
C TRP A 27 10.54 17.11 7.68
N PHE A 28 11.23 17.19 8.80
CA PHE A 28 10.70 16.83 10.12
C PHE A 28 9.46 17.67 10.45
N VAL A 29 9.51 19.00 10.26
CA VAL A 29 8.38 19.90 10.51
C VAL A 29 7.20 19.56 9.58
N ARG A 30 7.46 19.26 8.30
CA ARG A 30 6.43 18.81 7.37
C ARG A 30 5.77 17.50 7.82
N ASP A 31 6.55 16.53 8.29
CA ASP A 31 6.05 15.22 8.70
C ASP A 31 5.17 15.29 9.95
N ILE A 32 5.54 16.11 10.95
CA ILE A 32 4.74 16.26 12.19
C ILE A 32 3.47 17.09 11.98
N THR A 33 3.47 18.01 11.02
CA THR A 33 2.33 18.93 10.76
C THR A 33 1.26 18.30 9.87
N GLN A 34 1.62 17.33 9.03
CA GLN A 34 0.64 16.65 8.20
C GLN A 34 -0.33 15.78 9.00
N LYS A 35 -1.59 15.73 8.56
CA LYS A 35 -2.66 14.96 9.24
C LYS A 35 -3.07 13.68 8.49
N ARG A 36 -2.44 13.38 7.35
CA ARG A 36 -2.87 12.26 6.48
C ARG A 36 -2.24 10.93 6.87
N HIS A 37 -0.94 10.91 7.18
CA HIS A 37 -0.21 9.68 7.47
C HIS A 37 0.22 9.61 8.95
N THR A 38 -0.52 8.83 9.74
CA THR A 38 -0.23 8.63 11.17
C THR A 38 1.19 8.10 11.43
N VAL A 39 1.69 7.22 10.56
CA VAL A 39 3.04 6.63 10.70
C VAL A 39 4.13 7.70 10.56
N LEU A 40 4.03 8.59 9.56
CA LEU A 40 4.99 9.66 9.35
C LEU A 40 4.93 10.72 10.46
N ARG A 41 3.75 10.94 11.03
CA ARG A 41 3.58 11.86 12.16
C ARG A 41 4.21 11.33 13.46
N ASN A 42 4.12 10.02 13.71
CA ASN A 42 4.71 9.38 14.89
C ASN A 42 6.22 9.12 14.74
N PHE A 43 6.69 8.87 13.52
CA PHE A 43 8.08 8.59 13.20
C PHE A 43 8.55 9.49 12.03
N PRO A 44 8.70 10.81 12.26
CA PRO A 44 9.12 11.75 11.22
C PRO A 44 10.52 11.40 10.70
N VAL A 45 10.77 11.65 9.41
CA VAL A 45 11.99 11.29 8.67
C VAL A 45 12.19 9.77 8.51
N ILE A 46 12.23 9.00 9.61
CA ILE A 46 12.49 7.56 9.61
C ILE A 46 11.34 6.79 8.98
N GLY A 47 10.10 7.23 9.15
CA GLY A 47 8.91 6.56 8.60
C GLY A 47 8.90 6.48 7.08
N HIS A 48 9.66 7.33 6.38
CA HIS A 48 9.82 7.26 4.92
C HIS A 48 10.56 5.99 4.49
N LEU A 49 11.47 5.46 5.31
CA LEU A 49 12.17 4.20 5.02
C LEU A 49 11.18 3.04 4.89
N ARG A 50 10.13 3.00 5.73
CA ARG A 50 9.08 1.98 5.64
C ARG A 50 8.44 1.98 4.25
N PHE A 51 8.00 3.15 3.77
CA PHE A 51 7.34 3.26 2.46
C PHE A 51 8.31 3.00 1.30
N PHE A 52 9.57 3.41 1.45
CA PHE A 52 10.64 3.08 0.51
C PHE A 52 10.83 1.56 0.38
N PHE A 53 10.94 0.84 1.50
CA PHE A 53 11.05 -0.62 1.50
C PHE A 53 9.76 -1.32 1.05
N GLU A 54 8.60 -0.74 1.31
CA GLU A 54 7.32 -1.29 0.83
C GLU A 54 7.27 -1.30 -0.70
N ASN A 55 7.68 -0.19 -1.34
CA ASN A 55 7.79 -0.08 -2.79
C ASN A 55 8.87 -1.01 -3.36
N LEU A 56 10.05 -1.03 -2.74
CA LEU A 56 11.15 -1.90 -3.19
C LEU A 56 10.81 -3.39 -3.03
N GLY A 57 10.06 -3.71 -1.97
CA GLY A 57 9.58 -5.05 -1.70
C GLY A 57 8.74 -5.63 -2.84
N GLU A 58 8.05 -4.81 -3.64
CA GLU A 58 7.31 -5.29 -4.81
C GLU A 58 8.19 -5.97 -5.85
N TYR A 59 9.36 -5.40 -6.12
CA TYR A 59 10.30 -6.00 -7.05
C TYR A 59 10.96 -7.25 -6.47
N PHE A 60 11.23 -7.26 -5.16
CA PHE A 60 11.83 -8.42 -4.50
C PHE A 60 10.91 -9.64 -4.46
N ARG A 61 9.59 -9.45 -4.39
CA ARG A 61 8.62 -10.57 -4.34
C ARG A 61 8.68 -11.48 -5.56
N GLN A 62 9.02 -10.95 -6.72
CA GLN A 62 9.17 -11.74 -7.94
C GLN A 62 10.35 -12.74 -7.87
N TYR A 63 11.35 -12.50 -7.02
CA TYR A 63 12.62 -13.25 -7.05
C TYR A 63 12.95 -13.98 -5.73
N LEU A 64 12.36 -13.59 -4.60
CA LEU A 64 12.72 -14.11 -3.27
C LEU A 64 11.68 -15.06 -2.64
N PHE A 65 10.82 -15.69 -3.44
CA PHE A 65 9.78 -16.64 -2.97
C PHE A 65 8.80 -16.04 -1.94
N LEU A 66 8.40 -14.78 -2.14
CA LEU A 66 7.42 -14.09 -1.29
C LEU A 66 6.17 -13.76 -2.12
N ASN A 67 5.39 -14.79 -2.47
CA ASN A 67 4.20 -14.59 -3.28
C ASN A 67 3.05 -14.03 -2.42
N ASP A 68 2.22 -13.16 -2.99
CA ASP A 68 1.21 -12.39 -2.24
C ASP A 68 0.10 -13.25 -1.58
N ARG A 69 0.02 -14.55 -1.95
CA ARG A 69 -1.02 -15.50 -1.50
C ARG A 69 -0.53 -16.65 -0.64
N GLU A 70 0.76 -16.73 -0.35
CA GLU A 70 1.35 -17.84 0.43
C GLU A 70 1.24 -17.64 1.95
N GLU A 71 1.00 -16.40 2.40
CA GLU A 71 0.84 -16.06 3.81
C GLU A 71 -0.50 -16.58 4.38
N MET A 72 -0.48 -17.23 5.55
CA MET A 72 -1.66 -17.71 6.30
C MET A 72 -1.73 -17.10 7.72
N PRO A 73 -2.93 -16.92 8.33
CA PRO A 73 -4.26 -17.25 7.82
C PRO A 73 -4.85 -16.19 6.87
N PHE A 74 -4.33 -14.96 6.88
CA PHE A 74 -4.74 -13.90 5.98
C PHE A 74 -3.57 -13.49 5.10
N ASN A 75 -3.75 -13.67 3.79
CA ASN A 75 -2.71 -13.32 2.84
C ASN A 75 -2.65 -11.79 2.59
N ARG A 76 -1.55 -11.34 2.00
CA ARG A 76 -1.31 -9.93 1.68
C ARG A 76 -2.36 -9.38 0.72
N ALA A 77 -2.77 -10.15 -0.28
CA ALA A 77 -3.80 -9.74 -1.23
C ALA A 77 -5.13 -9.39 -0.52
N THR A 78 -5.56 -10.21 0.43
CA THR A 78 -6.75 -9.99 1.26
C THR A 78 -6.57 -8.75 2.14
N ARG A 79 -5.43 -8.59 2.82
CA ARG A 79 -5.16 -7.41 3.65
C ARG A 79 -5.16 -6.11 2.83
N ALA A 80 -4.52 -6.12 1.67
CA ALA A 80 -4.48 -4.98 0.76
C ALA A 80 -5.88 -4.61 0.26
N TRP A 81 -6.69 -5.61 -0.10
CA TRP A 81 -8.08 -5.41 -0.49
C TRP A 81 -8.92 -4.80 0.63
N VAL A 82 -8.81 -5.31 1.87
CA VAL A 82 -9.48 -4.73 3.05
C VAL A 82 -9.05 -3.29 3.28
N TYR A 83 -7.75 -2.98 3.18
CA TYR A 83 -7.26 -1.61 3.36
C TYR A 83 -7.77 -0.63 2.30
N ARG A 84 -7.86 -1.05 1.03
CA ARG A 84 -8.42 -0.21 -0.04
C ARG A 84 -9.90 0.08 0.19
N LEU A 85 -10.66 -0.94 0.58
CA LEU A 85 -12.08 -0.78 0.94
C LEU A 85 -12.25 0.15 2.13
N ALA A 86 -11.46 -0.02 3.20
CA ALA A 86 -11.51 0.82 4.39
C ALA A 86 -11.17 2.29 4.09
N LYS A 87 -10.35 2.55 3.07
CA LYS A 87 -10.01 3.91 2.58
C LYS A 87 -10.98 4.44 1.52
N ASN A 88 -12.04 3.70 1.18
CA ASN A 88 -12.98 4.05 0.11
C ASN A 88 -12.30 4.23 -1.27
N GLU A 89 -11.22 3.48 -1.54
CA GLU A 89 -10.45 3.51 -2.80
C GLU A 89 -10.96 2.48 -3.83
N GLY A 90 -12.07 1.80 -3.52
CA GLY A 90 -12.65 0.72 -4.32
C GLY A 90 -11.86 -0.58 -4.24
N GLY A 91 -12.58 -1.71 -4.23
CA GLY A 91 -12.00 -3.06 -4.15
C GLY A 91 -11.82 -3.74 -5.52
N ILE A 92 -12.15 -3.05 -6.62
CA ILE A 92 -12.10 -3.62 -7.96
C ILE A 92 -10.66 -3.57 -8.47
N LEU A 93 -10.06 -4.74 -8.69
CA LEU A 93 -8.82 -4.89 -9.45
C LEU A 93 -9.16 -5.26 -10.90
N GLY A 94 -8.23 -4.95 -11.82
CA GLY A 94 -8.35 -5.33 -13.23
C GLY A 94 -8.41 -6.84 -13.44
N PHE A 95 -8.76 -7.24 -14.67
CA PHE A 95 -8.95 -8.63 -15.08
C PHE A 95 -7.70 -9.50 -14.84
N GLY A 96 -7.92 -10.77 -14.47
CA GLY A 96 -6.89 -11.75 -14.14
C GLY A 96 -6.88 -12.06 -12.64
N SER A 97 -7.37 -13.25 -12.28
CA SER A 97 -7.36 -13.70 -10.89
C SER A 97 -6.08 -14.47 -10.60
N THR A 98 -5.34 -14.05 -9.57
CA THR A 98 -4.27 -14.87 -8.97
C THR A 98 -4.83 -15.88 -7.96
N TYR A 99 -6.15 -16.00 -7.85
CA TYR A 99 -6.80 -16.92 -6.91
C TYR A 99 -6.66 -18.36 -7.38
N GLU A 100 -6.31 -19.25 -6.45
CA GLU A 100 -6.09 -20.65 -6.76
C GLU A 100 -7.44 -21.36 -6.96
N LEU A 101 -7.77 -21.64 -8.23
CA LEU A 101 -9.07 -22.22 -8.62
C LEU A 101 -9.14 -23.74 -8.43
N SER A 102 -8.00 -24.39 -8.16
CA SER A 102 -7.91 -25.83 -7.94
C SER A 102 -8.34 -26.25 -6.52
N GLN A 103 -8.40 -25.31 -5.58
CA GLN A 103 -8.78 -25.62 -4.20
C GLN A 103 -10.29 -25.81 -4.06
N SER A 104 -10.71 -26.72 -3.18
CA SER A 104 -12.12 -26.91 -2.87
C SER A 104 -12.70 -25.66 -2.20
N GLY A 105 -13.89 -25.22 -2.62
CA GLY A 105 -14.50 -23.96 -2.16
C GLY A 105 -14.01 -22.71 -2.90
N ALA A 106 -13.19 -22.89 -3.94
CA ALA A 106 -12.71 -21.80 -4.78
C ALA A 106 -13.86 -21.01 -5.44
N LEU A 107 -13.78 -19.68 -5.34
CA LEU A 107 -14.69 -18.79 -6.06
C LEU A 107 -14.28 -18.71 -7.54
N VAL A 108 -15.15 -19.20 -8.42
CA VAL A 108 -14.96 -19.15 -9.88
C VAL A 108 -16.07 -18.30 -10.48
N PHE A 109 -15.71 -17.27 -11.24
CA PHE A 109 -16.64 -16.54 -12.07
C PHE A 109 -16.70 -17.20 -13.44
N VAL A 110 -17.86 -17.73 -13.80
CA VAL A 110 -18.09 -18.34 -15.11
C VAL A 110 -19.01 -17.41 -15.90
N ASN A 111 -18.62 -17.08 -17.13
CA ASN A 111 -19.51 -16.36 -18.03
C ASN A 111 -20.73 -17.25 -18.30
N ALA A 112 -21.93 -16.65 -18.31
CA ALA A 112 -23.12 -17.36 -18.75
C ALA A 112 -22.91 -17.81 -20.21
N ALA A 113 -23.09 -19.11 -20.48
CA ALA A 113 -22.91 -19.66 -21.83
C ALA A 113 -23.90 -19.06 -22.84
N PHE A 114 -25.04 -18.57 -22.34
CA PHE A 114 -26.08 -17.91 -23.11
C PHE A 114 -26.49 -16.60 -22.42
N PRO A 115 -26.89 -15.58 -23.18
CA PRO A 115 -27.47 -14.37 -22.60
C PRO A 115 -28.78 -14.71 -21.88
N VAL A 116 -29.03 -14.04 -20.75
CA VAL A 116 -30.30 -14.13 -20.03
C VAL A 116 -31.38 -13.44 -20.87
N LEU A 117 -32.53 -14.10 -21.06
CA LEU A 117 -33.65 -13.55 -21.83
C LEU A 117 -34.38 -12.47 -21.03
N ASP A 118 -35.06 -11.53 -21.71
CA ASP A 118 -35.77 -10.41 -21.07
C ASP A 118 -36.83 -10.86 -20.03
N GLY A 119 -37.43 -12.04 -20.23
CA GLY A 119 -38.39 -12.64 -19.31
C GLY A 119 -37.79 -13.38 -18.11
N GLU A 120 -36.47 -13.57 -18.09
CA GLU A 120 -35.74 -14.32 -17.05
C GLU A 120 -34.97 -13.41 -16.09
N PHE A 121 -35.01 -12.09 -16.28
CA PHE A 121 -34.43 -11.13 -15.34
C PHE A 121 -35.17 -11.18 -14.00
N GLN A 122 -34.61 -11.92 -13.05
CA GLN A 122 -35.01 -11.88 -11.65
C GLN A 122 -34.35 -10.66 -11.00
N PRO A 123 -35.09 -9.88 -10.17
CA PRO A 123 -34.44 -8.89 -9.32
C PRO A 123 -33.44 -9.59 -8.41
N THR A 124 -32.29 -8.96 -8.16
CA THR A 124 -31.29 -9.53 -7.25
C THR A 124 -31.94 -9.83 -5.90
N PRO A 125 -31.94 -11.08 -5.44
CA PRO A 125 -32.59 -11.41 -4.18
C PRO A 125 -31.93 -10.62 -3.06
N PRO A 126 -32.71 -9.98 -2.18
CA PRO A 126 -32.14 -9.24 -1.06
C PRO A 126 -31.38 -10.21 -0.16
N VAL A 127 -30.10 -9.95 0.05
CA VAL A 127 -29.28 -10.67 1.03
C VAL A 127 -29.31 -9.88 2.33
N ILE A 128 -29.97 -10.42 3.36
CA ILE A 128 -29.96 -9.86 4.70
C ILE A 128 -28.62 -10.23 5.35
N ILE A 129 -27.79 -9.24 5.63
CA ILE A 129 -26.50 -9.42 6.30
C ILE A 129 -26.67 -8.97 7.76
N GLY A 130 -26.40 -9.85 8.72
CA GLY A 130 -26.44 -9.51 10.14
C GLY A 130 -27.81 -9.68 10.82
N GLU A 131 -28.68 -10.57 10.30
CA GLU A 131 -29.95 -10.92 10.95
C GLU A 131 -29.70 -11.38 12.40
N GLY A 132 -30.27 -10.66 13.37
CA GLY A 132 -30.09 -10.91 14.81
C GLY A 132 -28.83 -10.33 15.45
N TRP A 133 -28.01 -9.57 14.71
CA TRP A 133 -26.77 -8.94 15.21
C TRP A 133 -26.76 -7.42 15.13
N CYS A 134 -27.69 -6.83 14.38
CA CYS A 134 -27.94 -5.39 14.34
C CYS A 134 -29.41 -5.15 14.70
N ASP A 135 -29.65 -4.56 15.89
CA ASP A 135 -30.94 -3.97 16.27
C ASP A 135 -31.11 -2.58 15.62
#